data_AF-E1YC26-F1
#
_entry.id   AF-E1YC26-F1
#
_cell.length_a   1.000
_cell.length_b   1.000
_cell.length_c   1.000
_cell.angle_alpha   90.00
_cell.angle_beta   90.00
_cell.angle_gamma   90.00
#
_symmetry.space_group_name_H-M   'P 1'
#
loop_
_entity.id
_entity.type
_entity.pdbx_description
1 polymer ?
#
loop_
_entity_poly.entity_id
_entity_poly.type
_entity_poly.pdbx_seq_one_letter_code
_entity_poly.pdbx_strand_id
1 'polypeptide(L)'
;MKTRPEMIENAAMHYAPVNELGVVFLFAEIAPKLRIRIEAIRASFPDCIAYQKSSDGKEVEIKIEFEYKSRNFLTHKHNERECDWIVCWEHDWPDYPRTLKILELRTFYGKGQKFWIQPVIKEQYEFLDSKKKTLKWALSKRSNEGDVLLMYRASPYKGITDIFIRAGDIDRGQALWRDGDCYAAEISKLCKVDSPIFFEDFKNHRILKTAKFMRVNMQGNHDVTEYWPFIYQMLLSRNPELMDRLEKYKPENI
;
A
#
# COMPACT_ATOMS: atom_id res chain seq x y z
N MET A 1 -2.93 1.64 -26.85
CA MET A 1 -1.53 1.79 -26.37
C MET A 1 -1.35 0.87 -25.18
N LYS A 2 -0.36 -0.04 -25.19
CA LYS A 2 0.05 -0.73 -23.96
C LYS A 2 0.75 0.32 -23.09
N THR A 3 0.17 0.66 -21.96
CA THR A 3 0.84 1.47 -20.93
C THR A 3 2.12 0.75 -20.53
N ARG A 4 3.25 1.47 -20.54
CA ARG A 4 4.52 0.90 -20.05
C ARG A 4 4.40 0.64 -18.55
N PRO A 5 4.94 -0.47 -18.02
CA PRO A 5 4.93 -0.70 -16.58
C PRO A 5 5.72 0.39 -15.85
N GLU A 6 5.46 0.53 -14.55
CA GLU A 6 6.15 1.48 -13.68
C GLU A 6 7.67 1.29 -13.74
N MET A 7 8.46 2.37 -13.77
CA MET A 7 9.91 2.28 -13.69
C MET A 7 10.34 1.99 -12.25
N ILE A 8 11.33 1.13 -12.09
CA ILE A 8 11.92 0.83 -10.78
C ILE A 8 13.41 1.20 -10.82
N GLU A 9 13.86 1.87 -9.77
CA GLU A 9 15.26 2.28 -9.63
C GLU A 9 16.03 1.28 -8.78
N ASN A 10 17.35 1.19 -9.01
CA ASN A 10 18.26 0.32 -8.25
C ASN A 10 17.88 -1.18 -8.27
N ALA A 11 17.29 -1.64 -9.38
CA ALA A 11 16.91 -3.01 -9.63
C ALA A 11 17.51 -3.54 -10.94
N ALA A 12 17.72 -4.85 -11.03
CA ALA A 12 18.15 -5.52 -12.24
C ALA A 12 17.14 -5.41 -13.39
N MET A 13 15.86 -5.13 -13.10
CA MET A 13 14.86 -4.78 -14.12
C MET A 13 14.66 -3.27 -14.16
N HIS A 14 14.53 -2.68 -15.36
CA HIS A 14 14.23 -1.25 -15.49
C HIS A 14 12.75 -0.92 -15.24
N TYR A 15 11.87 -1.92 -15.32
CA TYR A 15 10.44 -1.79 -15.13
C TYR A 15 9.94 -2.82 -14.11
N ALA A 16 8.87 -2.47 -13.40
CA ALA A 16 8.15 -3.37 -12.52
C ALA A 16 7.77 -4.68 -13.25
N PRO A 17 7.90 -5.84 -12.57
CA PRO A 17 7.49 -7.11 -13.14
C PRO A 17 6.00 -7.08 -13.46
N VAL A 18 5.59 -7.88 -14.44
CA VAL A 18 4.20 -7.99 -14.89
C VAL A 18 3.66 -9.42 -14.78
N ASN A 19 4.45 -10.35 -14.22
CA ASN A 19 4.17 -11.77 -14.05
C ASN A 19 5.07 -12.38 -12.95
N GLU A 20 4.86 -13.67 -12.61
CA GLU A 20 5.69 -14.37 -11.61
C GLU A 20 7.18 -14.44 -11.97
N LEU A 21 7.52 -14.63 -13.26
CA LEU A 21 8.94 -14.74 -13.66
C LEU A 21 9.75 -13.50 -13.33
N GLY A 22 9.15 -12.31 -13.47
CA GLY A 22 9.78 -11.07 -13.04
C GLY A 22 9.94 -10.99 -11.51
N VAL A 23 9.01 -11.56 -10.75
CA VAL A 23 9.12 -11.67 -9.28
C VAL A 23 10.29 -12.57 -8.89
N VAL A 24 10.41 -13.75 -9.52
CA VAL A 24 11.53 -14.67 -9.32
C VAL A 24 12.87 -13.96 -9.57
N PHE A 25 12.97 -13.25 -10.69
CA PHE A 25 14.18 -12.54 -11.07
C PHE A 25 14.58 -11.45 -10.06
N LEU A 26 13.63 -10.63 -9.60
CA LEU A 26 13.90 -9.62 -8.58
C LEU A 26 14.18 -10.23 -7.21
N PHE A 27 13.51 -11.33 -6.85
CA PHE A 27 13.81 -12.03 -5.59
C PHE A 27 15.24 -12.54 -5.55
N ALA A 28 15.78 -13.04 -6.66
CA ALA A 28 17.18 -13.49 -6.72
C ALA A 28 18.18 -12.36 -6.37
N GLU A 29 17.86 -11.11 -6.68
CA GLU A 29 18.64 -9.93 -6.29
C GLU A 29 18.50 -9.59 -4.80
N ILE A 30 17.30 -9.77 -4.22
CA ILE A 30 16.99 -9.43 -2.83
C ILE A 30 17.41 -10.53 -1.85
N ALA A 31 17.37 -11.81 -2.25
CA ALA A 31 17.64 -12.96 -1.39
C ALA A 31 18.97 -12.86 -0.61
N PRO A 32 20.11 -12.46 -1.21
CA PRO A 32 21.36 -12.27 -0.47
C PRO A 32 21.27 -11.22 0.64
N LYS A 33 20.53 -10.12 0.41
CA LYS A 33 20.31 -9.05 1.40
C LYS A 33 19.52 -9.57 2.61
N LEU A 34 18.66 -10.57 2.38
CA LEU A 34 17.86 -11.24 3.41
C LEU A 34 18.56 -12.48 4.01
N ARG A 35 19.81 -12.74 3.64
CA ARG A 35 20.59 -13.94 4.00
C ARG A 35 19.86 -15.24 3.63
N ILE A 36 19.21 -15.23 2.47
CA ILE A 36 18.53 -16.39 1.90
C ILE A 36 19.44 -16.96 0.79
N ARG A 37 19.73 -18.26 0.89
CA ARG A 37 20.40 -19.03 -0.15
C ARG A 37 19.38 -19.88 -0.89
N ILE A 38 19.20 -19.61 -2.16
CA ILE A 38 18.31 -20.40 -3.04
C ILE A 38 19.02 -21.72 -3.35
N GLU A 39 18.35 -22.84 -3.08
CA GLU A 39 18.84 -24.17 -3.44
C GLU A 39 18.29 -24.58 -4.80
N ALA A 40 16.97 -24.48 -4.98
CA ALA A 40 16.30 -24.92 -6.20
C ALA A 40 15.09 -24.05 -6.52
N ILE A 41 14.90 -23.78 -7.82
CA ILE A 41 13.67 -23.22 -8.39
C ILE A 41 13.09 -24.30 -9.31
N ARG A 42 11.79 -24.55 -9.21
CA ARG A 42 11.10 -25.64 -9.91
C ARG A 42 9.74 -25.17 -10.43
N ALA A 43 9.17 -25.93 -11.36
CA ALA A 43 7.85 -25.66 -11.93
C ALA A 43 6.70 -26.28 -11.12
N SER A 44 7.01 -26.93 -9.99
CA SER A 44 6.03 -27.60 -9.14
C SER A 44 5.95 -26.90 -7.78
N PHE A 45 4.74 -26.74 -7.27
CA PHE A 45 4.51 -26.19 -5.94
C PHE A 45 5.25 -26.95 -4.80
N PRO A 46 5.78 -26.23 -3.79
CA PRO A 46 6.15 -24.81 -3.81
C PRO A 46 7.30 -24.52 -4.79
N ASP A 47 7.28 -23.39 -5.50
CA ASP A 47 8.21 -23.05 -6.58
C ASP A 47 9.70 -23.03 -6.20
N CYS A 48 10.02 -22.79 -4.93
CA CYS A 48 11.41 -22.62 -4.49
C CYS A 48 11.70 -23.27 -3.14
N ILE A 49 12.84 -23.94 -3.09
CA ILE A 49 13.48 -24.40 -1.85
C ILE A 49 14.69 -23.53 -1.59
N ALA A 50 14.76 -22.95 -0.41
CA ALA A 50 15.86 -22.08 -0.01
C ALA A 50 16.18 -22.25 1.48
N TYR A 51 17.29 -21.68 1.93
CA TYR A 51 17.68 -21.66 3.34
C TYR A 51 17.84 -20.23 3.81
N GLN A 52 17.15 -19.83 4.88
CA GLN A 52 17.38 -18.55 5.53
C GLN A 52 18.33 -18.71 6.71
N LYS A 53 19.39 -17.89 6.72
CA LYS A 53 20.34 -17.84 7.83
C LYS A 53 19.92 -16.81 8.87
N SER A 54 19.68 -17.25 10.10
CA SER A 54 19.38 -16.39 11.25
C SER A 54 20.63 -15.66 11.77
N SER A 55 20.42 -14.69 12.68
CA SER A 55 21.51 -13.90 13.28
C SER A 55 22.49 -14.74 14.11
N ASP A 56 22.02 -15.83 14.72
CA ASP A 56 22.81 -16.81 15.47
C ASP A 56 23.50 -17.85 14.55
N GLY A 57 23.39 -17.70 13.24
CA GLY A 57 24.12 -18.50 12.25
C GLY A 57 23.48 -19.83 11.88
N LYS A 58 22.31 -20.17 12.44
CA LYS A 58 21.54 -21.35 12.02
C LYS A 58 20.91 -21.13 10.65
N GLU A 59 20.75 -22.21 9.89
CA GLU A 59 20.06 -22.20 8.61
C GLU A 59 18.77 -23.00 8.75
N VAL A 60 17.66 -22.40 8.31
CA VAL A 60 16.34 -23.02 8.30
C VAL A 60 15.89 -23.12 6.85
N GLU A 61 15.51 -24.33 6.43
CA GLU A 61 14.86 -24.54 5.14
C GLU A 61 13.55 -23.76 5.10
N ILE A 62 13.33 -23.03 4.01
CA ILE A 62 12.10 -22.30 3.74
C ILE A 62 11.60 -22.70 2.34
N LYS A 63 10.31 -23.01 2.29
CA LYS A 63 9.57 -23.29 1.06
C LYS A 63 8.85 -22.03 0.63
N ILE A 64 9.14 -21.59 -0.58
CA ILE A 64 8.66 -20.33 -1.13
C ILE A 64 7.77 -20.61 -2.33
N GLU A 65 6.62 -19.95 -2.36
CA GLU A 65 5.81 -19.77 -3.57
C GLU A 65 5.98 -18.36 -4.14
N PHE A 66 6.17 -18.26 -5.45
CA PHE A 66 6.25 -16.97 -6.13
C PHE A 66 4.91 -16.61 -6.74
N GLU A 67 4.45 -15.39 -6.48
CA GLU A 67 3.18 -14.93 -7.02
C GLU A 67 3.29 -13.49 -7.52
N TYR A 68 2.63 -13.15 -8.63
CA TYR A 68 2.56 -11.73 -9.01
C TYR A 68 1.81 -10.92 -7.95
N LYS A 69 0.69 -11.46 -7.46
CA LYS A 69 -0.11 -10.91 -6.36
C LYS A 69 -0.30 -11.96 -5.30
N SER A 70 -0.15 -11.62 -4.02
CA SER A 70 -0.27 -12.60 -2.92
C SER A 70 -1.60 -13.40 -2.92
N ARG A 71 -2.71 -12.81 -3.39
CA ARG A 71 -4.02 -13.48 -3.48
C ARG A 71 -4.06 -14.58 -4.54
N ASN A 72 -3.12 -14.61 -5.48
CA ASN A 72 -3.03 -15.68 -6.47
C ASN A 72 -2.79 -17.03 -5.80
N PHE A 73 -2.06 -17.07 -4.68
CA PHE A 73 -1.86 -18.30 -3.89
C PHE A 73 -3.19 -18.99 -3.54
N LEU A 74 -4.15 -18.20 -3.05
CA LEU A 74 -5.51 -18.66 -2.76
C LEU A 74 -6.27 -19.05 -4.05
N THR A 75 -6.07 -18.29 -5.12
CA THR A 75 -6.74 -18.51 -6.41
C THR A 75 -6.29 -19.82 -7.06
N HIS A 76 -5.00 -20.15 -6.95
CA HIS A 76 -4.40 -21.39 -7.41
C HIS A 76 -4.66 -22.58 -6.47
N LYS A 77 -5.24 -22.34 -5.29
CA LYS A 77 -5.60 -23.35 -4.28
C LYS A 77 -4.38 -24.10 -3.72
N HIS A 78 -3.26 -23.40 -3.54
CA HIS A 78 -2.09 -23.96 -2.87
C HIS A 78 -2.36 -24.27 -1.40
N ASN A 79 -1.73 -25.32 -0.89
CA ASN A 79 -1.86 -25.76 0.49
C ASN A 79 -0.90 -24.97 1.39
N GLU A 80 -1.42 -24.14 2.30
CA GLU A 80 -0.60 -23.32 3.20
C GLU A 80 0.29 -24.12 4.17
N ARG A 81 0.05 -25.43 4.32
CA ARG A 81 0.88 -26.31 5.17
C ARG A 81 2.15 -26.81 4.50
N GLU A 82 2.25 -26.66 3.18
CA GLU A 82 3.38 -27.12 2.37
C GLU A 82 4.28 -25.97 1.89
N CYS A 83 3.99 -24.75 2.34
CA CYS A 83 4.69 -23.53 1.99
C CYS A 83 4.92 -22.71 3.25
N ASP A 84 6.06 -22.03 3.35
CA ASP A 84 6.37 -21.16 4.48
C ASP A 84 6.18 -19.70 4.09
N TRP A 85 6.58 -19.33 2.86
CA TRP A 85 6.67 -17.95 2.41
C TRP A 85 5.96 -17.74 1.07
N ILE A 86 5.22 -16.65 0.93
CA ILE A 86 4.78 -16.14 -0.37
C ILE A 86 5.64 -14.93 -0.70
N VAL A 87 6.43 -15.03 -1.76
CA VAL A 87 7.18 -13.90 -2.30
C VAL A 87 6.38 -13.33 -3.46
N CYS A 88 6.01 -12.04 -3.38
CA CYS A 88 5.16 -11.42 -4.39
C CYS A 88 5.60 -10.02 -4.79
N TRP A 89 5.16 -9.56 -5.96
CA TRP A 89 5.32 -8.16 -6.32
C TRP A 89 4.39 -7.27 -5.48
N GLU A 90 3.09 -7.57 -5.48
CA GLU A 90 2.07 -6.79 -4.77
C GLU A 90 1.34 -7.65 -3.71
N HIS A 91 1.30 -7.17 -2.46
CA HIS A 91 0.47 -7.78 -1.43
C HIS A 91 -0.97 -7.22 -1.44
N ASP A 92 -1.94 -8.11 -1.61
CA ASP A 92 -3.37 -7.79 -1.74
C ASP A 92 -4.31 -8.79 -1.03
N TRP A 93 -3.75 -9.67 -0.20
CA TRP A 93 -4.47 -10.70 0.53
C TRP A 93 -4.37 -10.51 2.05
N PRO A 94 -5.17 -9.63 2.67
CA PRO A 94 -5.06 -9.35 4.11
C PRO A 94 -5.51 -10.51 5.01
N ASP A 95 -6.39 -11.38 4.52
CA ASP A 95 -6.89 -12.56 5.26
C ASP A 95 -6.01 -13.81 5.06
N TYR A 96 -4.71 -13.63 4.76
CA TYR A 96 -3.80 -14.75 4.57
C TYR A 96 -3.56 -15.53 5.89
N PRO A 97 -3.36 -16.86 5.85
CA PRO A 97 -3.01 -17.64 7.02
C PRO A 97 -1.76 -17.08 7.70
N ARG A 98 -1.85 -16.77 9.01
CA ARG A 98 -0.72 -16.19 9.78
C ARG A 98 0.47 -17.15 9.95
N THR A 99 0.32 -18.42 9.57
CA THR A 99 1.40 -19.40 9.46
C THR A 99 2.33 -19.12 8.27
N LEU A 100 1.84 -18.40 7.25
CA LEU A 100 2.64 -17.98 6.10
C LEU A 100 3.30 -16.63 6.38
N LYS A 101 4.48 -16.42 5.79
CA LYS A 101 5.11 -15.11 5.71
C LYS A 101 4.94 -14.52 4.31
N ILE A 102 4.48 -13.28 4.22
CA ILE A 102 4.44 -12.54 2.95
C ILE A 102 5.71 -11.68 2.83
N LEU A 103 6.40 -11.78 1.70
CA LEU A 103 7.49 -10.90 1.32
C LEU A 103 7.09 -10.11 0.06
N GLU A 104 6.69 -8.84 0.25
CA GLU A 104 6.32 -7.93 -0.85
C GLU A 104 7.56 -7.22 -1.41
N LEU A 105 7.99 -7.62 -2.62
CA LEU A 105 9.22 -7.11 -3.24
C LEU A 105 9.15 -5.61 -3.58
N ARG A 106 7.97 -5.06 -3.89
CA ARG A 106 7.80 -3.62 -4.16
C ARG A 106 8.41 -2.73 -3.08
N THR A 107 8.31 -3.16 -1.83
CA THR A 107 8.82 -2.41 -0.67
C THR A 107 10.34 -2.23 -0.70
N PHE A 108 11.08 -3.17 -1.30
CA PHE A 108 12.54 -3.11 -1.44
C PHE A 108 13.01 -2.12 -2.50
N TYR A 109 12.09 -1.65 -3.36
CA TYR A 109 12.37 -0.74 -4.47
C TYR A 109 11.72 0.63 -4.28
N GLY A 110 11.34 1.00 -3.04
CA GLY A 110 10.65 2.25 -2.73
C GLY A 110 9.18 2.30 -3.20
N LYS A 111 8.72 1.31 -3.96
CA LYS A 111 7.40 1.27 -4.62
C LYS A 111 6.27 0.67 -3.78
N GLY A 112 6.50 0.51 -2.48
CA GLY A 112 5.52 -0.06 -1.54
C GLY A 112 4.51 0.95 -1.02
N GLN A 113 4.82 2.25 -1.09
CA GLN A 113 4.00 3.28 -0.47
C GLN A 113 2.86 3.72 -1.37
N LYS A 114 1.63 3.60 -0.87
CA LYS A 114 0.44 4.07 -1.57
C LYS A 114 -0.13 5.33 -0.90
N PHE A 115 -0.83 6.10 -1.72
CA PHE A 115 -1.51 7.32 -1.32
C PHE A 115 -3.00 7.12 -1.53
N TRP A 116 -3.79 7.40 -0.49
CA TRP A 116 -5.22 7.13 -0.51
C TRP A 116 -6.00 8.41 -0.29
N ILE A 117 -7.07 8.63 -1.05
CA ILE A 117 -8.14 9.53 -0.64
C ILE A 117 -9.15 8.72 0.18
N GLN A 118 -9.34 9.13 1.43
CA GLN A 118 -10.24 8.52 2.40
C GLN A 118 -11.45 9.45 2.62
N PRO A 119 -12.62 9.15 2.06
CA PRO A 119 -13.81 9.94 2.32
C PRO A 119 -14.26 9.78 3.77
N VAL A 120 -14.54 10.90 4.42
CA VAL A 120 -15.00 10.99 5.80
C VAL A 120 -16.38 11.61 5.78
N ILE A 121 -17.39 10.87 6.23
CA ILE A 121 -18.76 11.38 6.33
C ILE A 121 -18.89 12.34 7.52
N LYS A 122 -19.94 13.18 7.52
CA LYS A 122 -20.11 14.25 8.51
C LYS A 122 -20.11 13.71 9.95
N GLU A 123 -20.72 12.55 10.16
CA GLU A 123 -20.84 11.85 11.44
C GLU A 123 -19.47 11.44 11.99
N GLN A 124 -18.44 11.38 11.15
CA GLN A 124 -17.09 10.98 11.53
C GLN A 124 -16.12 12.16 11.71
N TYR A 125 -16.55 13.41 11.48
CA TYR A 125 -15.67 14.58 11.57
C TYR A 125 -15.06 14.74 12.97
N GLU A 126 -15.83 14.47 14.01
CA GLU A 126 -15.38 14.61 15.39
C GLU A 126 -14.17 13.71 15.72
N PHE A 127 -14.04 12.55 15.06
CA PHE A 127 -12.88 11.69 15.24
C PHE A 127 -11.61 12.35 14.70
N LEU A 128 -11.68 13.04 13.56
CA LEU A 128 -10.56 13.80 13.01
C LEU A 128 -10.22 15.01 13.88
N ASP A 129 -11.26 15.68 14.40
CA ASP A 129 -11.11 16.86 15.25
C ASP A 129 -10.63 16.51 16.67
N SER A 130 -10.68 15.24 17.05
CA SER A 130 -10.16 14.76 18.32
C SER A 130 -8.66 15.07 18.48
N LYS A 131 -8.26 15.29 19.74
CA LYS A 131 -6.86 15.49 20.12
C LYS A 131 -6.04 14.18 20.11
N LYS A 132 -6.65 13.04 19.76
CA LYS A 132 -5.95 11.76 19.72
C LYS A 132 -4.91 11.78 18.60
N LYS A 133 -3.70 11.31 18.90
CA LYS A 133 -2.64 11.16 17.91
C LYS A 133 -2.91 9.98 16.97
N THR A 134 -3.54 8.93 17.50
CA THR A 134 -3.88 7.71 16.76
C THR A 134 -5.38 7.44 16.79
N LEU A 135 -5.89 6.80 15.74
CA LEU A 135 -7.29 6.40 15.58
C LEU A 135 -7.34 4.99 15.02
N LYS A 136 -8.38 4.22 15.37
CA LYS A 136 -8.72 3.00 14.64
C LYS A 136 -9.68 3.38 13.51
N TRP A 137 -9.28 3.14 12.27
CA TRP A 137 -10.01 3.62 11.10
C TRP A 137 -10.28 2.54 10.08
N ALA A 138 -11.41 2.66 9.37
CA ALA A 138 -11.80 1.78 8.30
C ALA A 138 -10.97 2.04 7.04
N LEU A 139 -10.31 1.02 6.51
CA LEU A 139 -9.39 1.18 5.39
C LEU A 139 -9.72 0.25 4.23
N SER A 140 -9.12 0.56 3.09
CA SER A 140 -9.08 -0.36 1.97
C SER A 140 -8.31 -1.60 2.40
N LYS A 141 -8.83 -2.79 2.12
CA LYS A 141 -8.14 -4.06 2.37
C LYS A 141 -6.77 -4.19 1.66
N ARG A 142 -6.47 -3.27 0.74
CA ARG A 142 -5.24 -3.16 -0.06
C ARG A 142 -4.24 -2.13 0.48
N SER A 143 -4.56 -1.46 1.60
CA SER A 143 -3.65 -0.50 2.22
C SER A 143 -2.55 -1.22 2.98
N ASN A 144 -1.32 -0.74 2.83
CA ASN A 144 -0.12 -1.26 3.46
C ASN A 144 0.27 -0.40 4.67
N GLU A 145 1.17 -0.92 5.50
CA GLU A 145 1.80 -0.11 6.54
C GLU A 145 2.56 1.08 5.94
N GLY A 146 2.49 2.23 6.60
CA GLY A 146 3.10 3.47 6.14
C GLY A 146 2.25 4.27 5.15
N ASP A 147 1.18 3.67 4.59
CA ASP A 147 0.41 4.33 3.53
C ASP A 147 -0.14 5.68 3.98
N VAL A 148 -0.08 6.66 3.08
CA VAL A 148 -0.53 8.01 3.36
C VAL A 148 -2.01 8.13 3.04
N LEU A 149 -2.75 8.69 3.97
CA LEU A 149 -4.19 8.80 3.95
C LEU A 149 -4.58 10.28 3.93
N LEU A 150 -5.09 10.74 2.80
CA LEU A 150 -5.65 12.06 2.60
C LEU A 150 -7.12 12.03 3.03
N MET A 151 -7.41 12.60 4.20
CA MET A 151 -8.75 12.56 4.78
C MET A 151 -9.63 13.63 4.11
N TYR A 152 -10.47 13.20 3.19
CA TYR A 152 -11.40 14.04 2.46
C TYR A 152 -12.74 14.11 3.22
N ARG A 153 -13.01 15.23 3.88
CA ARG A 153 -14.32 15.50 4.46
C ARG A 153 -15.34 15.61 3.33
N ALA A 154 -16.33 14.71 3.33
CA ALA A 154 -17.39 14.63 2.35
C ALA A 154 -18.36 15.83 2.47
N SER A 155 -19.53 15.77 1.82
CA SER A 155 -20.55 16.81 1.98
C SER A 155 -20.90 17.03 3.47
N PRO A 156 -21.08 18.27 3.94
CA PRO A 156 -21.10 19.52 3.17
C PRO A 156 -19.73 20.17 2.92
N TYR A 157 -18.66 19.71 3.58
CA TYR A 157 -17.36 20.38 3.56
C TYR A 157 -16.60 20.25 2.24
N LYS A 158 -16.53 19.03 1.69
CA LYS A 158 -15.93 18.70 0.39
C LYS A 158 -14.46 19.12 0.22
N GLY A 159 -13.58 18.69 1.11
CA GLY A 159 -12.15 19.00 1.03
C GLY A 159 -11.25 18.09 1.86
N ILE A 160 -9.97 18.02 1.47
CA ILE A 160 -8.92 17.30 2.21
C ILE A 160 -8.45 18.19 3.35
N THR A 161 -8.64 17.76 4.60
CA THR A 161 -8.34 18.58 5.80
C THR A 161 -7.23 18.03 6.68
N ASP A 162 -6.96 16.73 6.58
CA ASP A 162 -6.00 16.06 7.44
C ASP A 162 -5.25 15.00 6.64
N ILE A 163 -4.00 14.77 7.03
CA ILE A 163 -3.17 13.70 6.48
C ILE A 163 -2.79 12.76 7.62
N PHE A 164 -3.04 11.49 7.40
CA PHE A 164 -2.70 10.40 8.32
C PHE A 164 -1.78 9.39 7.64
N ILE A 165 -1.18 8.53 8.46
CA ILE A 165 -0.35 7.40 8.03
C ILE A 165 -0.97 6.12 8.60
N ARG A 166 -1.04 5.04 7.81
CA ARG A 166 -1.39 3.70 8.30
C ARG A 166 -0.26 3.20 9.23
N ALA A 167 -0.56 2.97 10.51
CA ALA A 167 0.45 2.79 11.57
C ALA A 167 0.47 1.41 12.26
N GLY A 168 -0.49 0.52 12.02
CA GLY A 168 -0.51 -0.81 12.63
C GLY A 168 -1.37 -1.78 11.86
N ASP A 169 -1.31 -3.08 12.17
CA ASP A 169 -1.91 -4.14 11.36
C ASP A 169 -3.37 -3.92 10.96
N ILE A 170 -3.70 -4.39 9.75
CA ILE A 170 -5.06 -4.34 9.23
C ILE A 170 -5.77 -5.63 9.61
N ASP A 171 -6.90 -5.49 10.29
CA ASP A 171 -7.71 -6.60 10.76
C ASP A 171 -9.14 -6.47 10.25
N ARG A 172 -9.76 -7.62 10.00
CA ARG A 172 -11.18 -7.71 9.67
C ARG A 172 -12.01 -7.73 10.95
N GLY A 173 -13.08 -6.93 10.99
CA GLY A 173 -14.02 -6.91 12.09
C GLY A 173 -15.35 -6.27 11.71
N GLN A 174 -16.34 -6.36 12.59
CA GLN A 174 -17.67 -5.81 12.34
C GLN A 174 -17.60 -4.28 12.18
N ALA A 175 -18.23 -3.75 11.12
CA ALA A 175 -18.32 -2.32 10.91
C ALA A 175 -19.28 -1.68 11.93
N LEU A 176 -18.88 -0.56 12.53
CA LEU A 176 -19.69 0.14 13.53
C LEU A 176 -20.76 1.05 12.92
N TRP A 177 -20.68 1.34 11.62
CA TRP A 177 -21.53 2.31 10.92
C TRP A 177 -22.39 1.69 9.81
N ARG A 178 -22.31 0.38 9.61
CA ARG A 178 -23.10 -0.36 8.62
C ARG A 178 -23.15 -1.84 8.98
N ASP A 179 -24.07 -2.57 8.37
CA ASP A 179 -24.08 -4.02 8.45
C ASP A 179 -22.89 -4.65 7.71
N GLY A 180 -22.37 -5.74 8.28
CA GLY A 180 -21.27 -6.51 7.75
C GLY A 180 -19.89 -6.06 8.25
N ASP A 181 -18.85 -6.62 7.62
CA ASP A 181 -17.47 -6.42 8.06
C ASP A 181 -16.82 -5.21 7.39
N CYS A 182 -15.77 -4.72 8.05
CA CYS A 182 -14.79 -3.79 7.53
C CYS A 182 -13.39 -4.30 7.81
N TYR A 183 -12.43 -3.76 7.08
CA TYR A 183 -11.03 -3.84 7.46
C TYR A 183 -10.67 -2.54 8.17
N ALA A 184 -10.02 -2.64 9.32
CA ALA A 184 -9.62 -1.48 10.09
C ALA A 184 -8.19 -1.65 10.60
N ALA A 185 -7.51 -0.53 10.71
CA ALA A 185 -6.14 -0.48 11.20
C ALA A 185 -5.93 0.75 12.06
N GLU A 186 -4.86 0.78 12.84
CA GLU A 186 -4.43 2.02 13.49
C GLU A 186 -3.90 3.00 12.43
N ILE A 187 -4.30 4.26 12.53
CA ILE A 187 -3.77 5.38 11.75
C ILE A 187 -3.22 6.45 12.68
N SER A 188 -2.10 7.06 12.31
CA SER A 188 -1.44 8.13 13.05
C SER A 188 -1.56 9.45 12.31
N LYS A 189 -1.94 10.52 13.01
CA LYS A 189 -2.04 11.87 12.42
C LYS A 189 -0.65 12.38 12.05
N LEU A 190 -0.44 12.71 10.77
CA LEU A 190 0.80 13.30 10.26
C LEU A 190 0.75 14.84 10.36
N CYS A 191 -0.29 15.43 9.80
CA CYS A 191 -0.53 16.87 9.85
C CYS A 191 -1.98 17.23 9.56
N LYS A 192 -2.36 18.45 9.95
CA LYS A 192 -3.54 19.14 9.40
C LYS A 192 -3.15 19.85 8.11
N VAL A 193 -4.13 20.09 7.27
CA VAL A 193 -4.04 20.90 6.06
C VAL A 193 -4.84 22.17 6.31
N ASP A 194 -4.16 23.23 6.75
CA ASP A 194 -4.81 24.47 7.21
C ASP A 194 -5.48 25.24 6.06
N SER A 195 -4.95 25.10 4.84
CA SER A 195 -5.58 25.50 3.57
C SER A 195 -5.98 24.24 2.78
N PRO A 196 -7.19 23.69 3.02
CA PRO A 196 -7.67 22.45 2.41
C PRO A 196 -7.62 22.46 0.88
N ILE A 197 -7.49 21.27 0.30
CA ILE A 197 -7.74 21.06 -1.13
C ILE A 197 -9.21 20.68 -1.30
N PHE A 198 -9.98 21.55 -1.95
CA PHE A 198 -11.42 21.36 -2.14
C PHE A 198 -11.73 20.51 -3.37
N PHE A 199 -12.91 19.91 -3.38
CA PHE A 199 -13.44 19.18 -4.54
C PHE A 199 -13.36 19.98 -5.85
N GLU A 200 -13.65 21.28 -5.77
CA GLU A 200 -13.64 22.17 -6.93
C GLU A 200 -12.22 22.38 -7.49
N ASP A 201 -11.19 22.33 -6.65
CA ASP A 201 -9.79 22.39 -7.10
C ASP A 201 -9.46 21.19 -8.00
N PHE A 202 -9.88 19.98 -7.61
CA PHE A 202 -9.71 18.77 -8.43
C PHE A 202 -10.49 18.83 -9.74
N LYS A 203 -11.72 19.36 -9.69
CA LYS A 203 -12.60 19.48 -10.86
C LYS A 203 -12.06 20.46 -11.90
N ASN A 204 -11.38 21.52 -11.46
CA ASN A 204 -10.74 22.51 -12.33
C ASN A 204 -9.34 22.11 -12.77
N HIS A 205 -8.69 21.16 -12.09
CA HIS A 205 -7.36 20.71 -12.45
C HIS A 205 -7.35 19.91 -13.77
N ARG A 206 -6.40 20.23 -14.66
CA ARG A 206 -6.33 19.71 -16.05
C ARG A 206 -6.35 18.18 -16.13
N ILE A 207 -5.63 17.50 -15.24
CA ILE A 207 -5.42 16.04 -15.26
C ILE A 207 -6.40 15.35 -14.30
N LEU A 208 -6.36 15.74 -13.03
CA LEU A 208 -7.12 15.13 -11.93
C LEU A 208 -8.64 15.10 -12.15
N LYS A 209 -9.22 16.05 -12.90
CA LYS A 209 -10.66 16.07 -13.23
C LYS A 209 -11.17 14.79 -13.92
N THR A 210 -10.28 14.07 -14.60
CA THR A 210 -10.62 12.83 -15.33
C THR A 210 -10.40 11.55 -14.50
N ALA A 211 -9.78 11.68 -13.32
CA ALA A 211 -9.45 10.56 -12.47
C ALA A 211 -10.70 9.81 -11.99
N LYS A 212 -10.53 8.52 -11.67
CA LYS A 212 -11.63 7.66 -11.21
C LYS A 212 -12.33 8.23 -9.97
N PHE A 213 -11.57 8.72 -8.99
CA PHE A 213 -12.12 9.28 -7.75
C PHE A 213 -13.02 10.50 -7.99
N MET A 214 -12.75 11.28 -9.04
CA MET A 214 -13.63 12.39 -9.45
C MET A 214 -14.92 11.90 -10.11
N ARG A 215 -14.83 10.91 -10.99
CA ARG A 215 -16.00 10.33 -11.68
C ARG A 215 -17.03 9.71 -10.73
N VAL A 216 -16.58 9.24 -9.57
CA VAL A 216 -17.45 8.69 -8.51
C VAL A 216 -17.68 9.66 -7.36
N ASN A 217 -17.43 10.95 -7.55
CA ASN A 217 -17.68 12.00 -6.56
C ASN A 217 -17.02 11.73 -5.18
N MET A 218 -15.77 11.27 -5.18
CA MET A 218 -15.00 10.91 -3.99
C MET A 218 -15.61 9.78 -3.14
N GLN A 219 -16.57 9.01 -3.67
CA GLN A 219 -17.19 7.91 -2.93
C GLN A 219 -16.30 6.67 -2.93
N GLY A 220 -16.04 6.12 -1.74
CA GLY A 220 -15.15 4.99 -1.51
C GLY A 220 -13.67 5.37 -1.41
N ASN A 221 -12.86 4.41 -0.95
CA ASN A 221 -11.43 4.60 -0.74
C ASN A 221 -10.68 4.48 -2.07
N HIS A 222 -9.95 5.51 -2.47
CA HIS A 222 -9.26 5.55 -3.77
C HIS A 222 -7.76 5.54 -3.59
N ASP A 223 -7.10 4.57 -4.23
CA ASP A 223 -5.66 4.61 -4.45
C ASP A 223 -5.37 5.68 -5.50
N VAL A 224 -4.64 6.71 -5.10
CA VAL A 224 -4.28 7.88 -5.90
C VAL A 224 -2.77 8.00 -6.08
N THR A 225 -2.03 6.93 -5.87
CA THR A 225 -0.56 6.90 -5.98
C THR A 225 -0.08 7.47 -7.32
N GLU A 226 -0.72 7.13 -8.44
CA GLU A 226 -0.40 7.65 -9.77
C GLU A 226 -0.63 9.18 -9.92
N TYR A 227 -1.49 9.76 -9.08
CA TYR A 227 -1.83 11.18 -9.09
C TYR A 227 -1.08 11.97 -8.02
N TRP A 228 -0.32 11.28 -7.16
CA TRP A 228 0.35 11.89 -6.02
C TRP A 228 1.24 13.09 -6.39
N PRO A 229 2.02 13.10 -7.50
CA PRO A 229 2.80 14.28 -7.85
C PRO A 229 1.99 15.57 -7.97
N PHE A 230 0.78 15.48 -8.56
CA PHE A 230 -0.11 16.64 -8.71
C PHE A 230 -0.73 17.04 -7.38
N ILE A 231 -1.15 16.07 -6.57
CA ILE A 231 -1.77 16.32 -5.26
C ILE A 231 -0.74 16.90 -4.28
N TYR A 232 0.47 16.37 -4.27
CA TYR A 232 1.61 16.87 -3.49
C TYR A 232 1.92 18.33 -3.82
N GLN A 233 2.00 18.65 -5.11
CA GLN A 233 2.20 20.02 -5.55
C GLN A 233 1.07 20.95 -5.09
N MET A 234 -0.20 20.51 -5.20
CA MET A 234 -1.34 21.29 -4.70
C MET A 234 -1.28 21.50 -3.18
N LEU A 235 -0.89 20.47 -2.42
CA LEU A 235 -0.74 20.55 -0.97
C LEU A 235 0.29 21.63 -0.60
N LEU A 236 1.51 21.54 -1.13
CA LEU A 236 2.59 22.48 -0.81
C LEU A 236 2.35 23.89 -1.35
N SER A 237 1.69 24.03 -2.51
CA SER A 237 1.34 25.35 -3.05
C SER A 237 0.38 26.12 -2.14
N ARG A 238 -0.47 25.40 -1.39
CA ARG A 238 -1.46 25.98 -0.47
C ARG A 238 -0.98 26.01 0.99
N ASN A 239 -0.05 25.13 1.34
CA ASN A 239 0.45 24.88 2.69
C ASN A 239 1.99 24.69 2.65
N PRO A 240 2.77 25.74 2.34
CA PRO A 240 4.23 25.64 2.18
C PRO A 240 4.93 25.09 3.43
N GLU A 241 4.37 25.35 4.62
CA GLU A 241 4.85 24.88 5.91
C GLU A 241 4.81 23.35 6.08
N LEU A 242 4.08 22.64 5.22
CA LEU A 242 4.04 21.17 5.24
C LEU A 242 5.26 20.53 4.58
N MET A 243 6.16 21.30 3.96
CA MET A 243 7.33 20.79 3.22
C MET A 243 8.16 19.82 4.07
N ASP A 244 8.59 20.25 5.27
CA ASP A 244 9.40 19.41 6.16
C ASP A 244 8.68 18.14 6.60
N ARG A 245 7.36 18.21 6.81
CA ARG A 245 6.55 17.05 7.24
C ARG A 245 6.31 16.05 6.11
N LEU A 246 6.29 16.53 4.87
CA LEU A 246 6.01 15.75 3.68
C LEU A 246 7.27 15.41 2.87
N GLU A 247 8.46 15.77 3.37
CA GLU A 247 9.76 15.55 2.71
C GLU A 247 9.99 14.09 2.32
N LYS A 248 9.72 13.16 3.24
CA LYS A 248 9.82 11.71 2.98
C LYS A 248 8.89 11.25 1.85
N TYR A 249 7.75 11.93 1.67
CA TYR A 249 6.71 11.57 0.71
C TYR A 249 6.80 12.36 -0.59
N LYS A 250 7.97 12.92 -0.90
CA LYS A 250 8.24 13.53 -2.20
C LYS A 250 8.01 12.52 -3.34
N PRO A 251 7.41 12.94 -4.47
CA PRO A 251 7.24 12.07 -5.63
C PRO A 251 8.51 11.38 -6.11
N GLU A 252 9.67 12.01 -5.93
CA GLU A 252 10.98 11.47 -6.30
C GLU A 252 11.40 10.28 -5.41
N ASN A 253 10.79 10.12 -4.23
CA ASN A 253 11.09 9.05 -3.28
C ASN A 253 10.13 7.84 -3.41
N ILE A 254 9.15 7.90 -4.32
CA ILE A 254 8.00 6.99 -4.39
C ILE A 254 7.99 6.25 -5.71
#